data_AF-A0A7Y2UDQ4-F1
#
_entry.id   AF-A0A7Y2UDQ4-F1
#
_cell.length_a   1.000
_cell.length_b   1.000
_cell.length_c   1.000
_cell.angle_alpha   90.00
_cell.angle_beta   90.00
_cell.angle_gamma   90.00
#
_symmetry.space_group_name_H-M   'P 1'
#
loop_
_entity.id
_entity.type
_entity.pdbx_description
1 polymer ?
#
loop_
_entity_poly.entity_id
_entity_poly.type
_entity_poly.pdbx_seq_one_letter_code
_entity_poly.pdbx_strand_id
1 'polypeptide(L)'
;GFDNRQLLPPYKPVFRGEDRLFGNMLDFVFPTSVTLDYPWAAPHLPVPKRGWRNSDLSFTPVDAFPEFFYSQVLEYKSSCRSSSPAARLSVLAGWFRDLAASSPDMLSNMHRDARLRDDSELLQHLQGLLSEHDSAPVDWQNYLRNGIRQLNVDIDRVSREDFIVRGLPVNLGSEELIEFWKQFWAGFASALEAWPEIHQAAAELLSASE
;
A
#
# COMPACT_ATOMS: atom_id res chain seq x y z
N GLY A 1 -6.57 -16.02 -10.70
CA GLY A 1 -6.51 -15.34 -12.01
C GLY A 1 -7.66 -14.35 -12.09
N PHE A 2 -7.56 -13.32 -12.92
CA PHE A 2 -8.61 -12.30 -13.09
C PHE A 2 -9.33 -12.50 -14.42
N ASP A 3 -10.63 -12.18 -14.47
CA ASP A 3 -11.39 -12.17 -15.71
C ASP A 3 -11.13 -10.85 -16.47
N ASN A 4 -10.13 -10.86 -17.35
CA ASN A 4 -9.72 -9.70 -18.16
C ASN A 4 -10.75 -9.29 -19.24
N ARG A 5 -11.92 -9.95 -19.31
CA ARG A 5 -13.05 -9.47 -20.13
C ARG A 5 -13.81 -8.32 -19.45
N GLN A 6 -13.62 -8.17 -18.13
CA GLN A 6 -14.21 -7.09 -17.35
C GLN A 6 -13.27 -5.88 -17.32
N LEU A 7 -13.82 -4.69 -17.06
CA LEU A 7 -13.06 -3.47 -16.83
C LEU A 7 -12.32 -3.53 -15.49
N LEU A 8 -11.16 -4.17 -15.46
CA LEU A 8 -10.26 -4.19 -14.30
C LEU A 8 -9.58 -2.82 -14.13
N PRO A 9 -9.25 -2.36 -12.92
CA PRO A 9 -8.47 -1.13 -12.73
C PRO A 9 -7.06 -1.26 -13.34
N PRO A 10 -6.38 -0.15 -13.67
CA PRO A 10 -4.97 -0.19 -14.03
C PRO A 10 -4.10 -0.54 -12.81
N TYR A 11 -2.93 -1.12 -13.05
CA TYR A 11 -1.90 -1.25 -12.02
C TYR A 11 -1.25 0.11 -11.74
N LYS A 12 -0.83 0.34 -10.49
CA LYS A 12 0.08 1.45 -10.21
C LYS A 12 1.43 1.15 -10.85
N PRO A 13 2.10 2.14 -11.46
CA PRO A 13 3.24 1.87 -12.34
C PRO A 13 4.58 1.63 -11.62
N VAL A 14 4.69 1.92 -10.32
CA VAL A 14 5.96 1.86 -9.59
C VAL A 14 5.78 1.68 -8.07
N PHE A 15 6.83 1.14 -7.42
CA PHE A 15 7.03 0.89 -5.99
C PHE A 15 6.35 -0.36 -5.43
N ARG A 16 6.70 -0.78 -4.20
CA ARG A 16 6.05 -1.92 -3.53
C ARG A 16 4.57 -1.65 -3.23
N GLY A 17 3.82 -2.73 -3.01
CA GLY A 17 2.40 -2.66 -2.65
C GLY A 17 1.43 -2.56 -3.84
N GLU A 18 1.90 -2.78 -5.08
CA GLU A 18 1.04 -2.72 -6.29
C GLU A 18 -0.10 -3.72 -6.22
N ASP A 19 0.21 -4.96 -5.86
CA ASP A 19 -0.79 -6.02 -5.73
C ASP A 19 -1.80 -5.71 -4.62
N ARG A 20 -1.36 -5.10 -3.52
CA ARG A 20 -2.24 -4.70 -2.41
C ARG A 20 -3.21 -3.60 -2.86
N LEU A 21 -2.69 -2.54 -3.49
CA LEU A 21 -3.56 -1.49 -4.01
C LEU A 21 -4.51 -2.02 -5.09
N PHE A 22 -4.00 -2.83 -6.01
CA PHE A 22 -4.80 -3.43 -7.07
C PHE A 22 -5.93 -4.29 -6.50
N GLY A 23 -5.64 -5.14 -5.50
CA GLY A 23 -6.65 -5.90 -4.78
C GLY A 23 -7.69 -5.01 -4.09
N ASN A 24 -7.26 -3.93 -3.43
CA ASN A 24 -8.18 -2.99 -2.79
C ASN A 24 -9.06 -2.26 -3.82
N MET A 25 -8.51 -1.88 -4.97
CA MET A 25 -9.27 -1.27 -6.06
C MET A 25 -10.23 -2.27 -6.71
N LEU A 26 -9.87 -3.56 -6.82
CA LEU A 26 -10.79 -4.59 -7.29
C LEU A 26 -11.98 -4.75 -6.34
N ASP A 27 -11.72 -4.83 -5.04
CA ASP A 27 -12.79 -4.90 -4.03
C ASP A 27 -13.64 -3.61 -4.05
N PHE A 28 -13.01 -2.46 -4.30
CA PHE A 28 -13.73 -1.21 -4.49
C PHE A 28 -14.62 -1.25 -5.74
N VAL A 29 -14.10 -1.64 -6.90
CA VAL A 29 -14.82 -1.59 -8.20
C VAL A 29 -15.86 -2.70 -8.32
N PHE A 30 -15.56 -3.89 -7.79
CA PHE A 30 -16.40 -5.08 -7.85
C PHE A 30 -16.75 -5.59 -6.45
N PRO A 31 -17.55 -4.83 -5.67
CA PRO A 31 -17.79 -5.12 -4.25
C PRO A 31 -18.55 -6.43 -4.00
N THR A 32 -19.21 -6.98 -5.02
CA THR A 32 -19.96 -8.24 -4.97
C THR A 32 -19.27 -9.37 -5.71
N SER A 33 -18.02 -9.17 -6.15
CA SER A 33 -17.24 -10.23 -6.79
C SER A 33 -16.97 -11.37 -5.82
N VAL A 34 -16.89 -12.59 -6.36
CA VAL A 34 -16.58 -13.79 -5.59
C VAL A 34 -15.14 -14.21 -5.92
N THR A 35 -14.32 -14.33 -4.89
CA THR A 35 -12.97 -14.87 -5.02
C THR A 35 -13.00 -16.37 -4.75
N LEU A 36 -12.45 -17.15 -5.67
CA LEU A 36 -12.26 -18.59 -5.49
C LEU A 36 -10.80 -18.86 -5.16
N ASP A 37 -10.56 -19.49 -4.01
CA ASP A 37 -9.28 -20.07 -3.66
C ASP A 37 -9.30 -21.56 -4.01
N TYR A 38 -8.36 -21.99 -4.84
CA TYR A 38 -8.27 -23.37 -5.26
C TYR A 38 -7.06 -24.05 -4.59
N PRO A 39 -7.19 -25.32 -4.15
CA PRO A 39 -6.12 -26.03 -3.44
C PRO A 39 -4.89 -26.35 -4.31
N TRP A 40 -4.94 -26.07 -5.61
CA TRP A 40 -3.88 -26.28 -6.59
C TRP A 40 -3.34 -24.97 -7.19
N ALA A 41 -3.32 -23.89 -6.41
CA ALA A 41 -2.66 -22.66 -6.83
C ALA A 41 -1.19 -22.93 -7.22
N ALA A 42 -0.71 -22.26 -8.27
CA ALA A 42 0.68 -22.36 -8.68
C ALA A 42 1.58 -21.98 -7.48
N PRO A 43 2.49 -22.86 -7.02
CA PRO A 43 3.29 -22.57 -5.85
C PRO A 43 4.18 -21.35 -6.14
N HIS A 44 4.13 -20.36 -5.26
CA HIS A 44 5.09 -19.25 -5.30
C HIS A 44 6.46 -19.80 -4.89
N LEU A 45 7.25 -20.22 -5.88
CA LEU A 45 8.63 -20.68 -5.70
C LEU A 45 9.57 -19.50 -5.97
N PRO A 46 10.11 -18.84 -4.92
CA PRO A 46 10.95 -17.67 -5.12
C PRO A 46 12.22 -18.06 -5.87
N VAL A 47 12.53 -17.33 -6.94
CA VAL A 47 13.78 -17.45 -7.69
C VAL A 47 14.50 -16.09 -7.62
N PRO A 48 15.65 -15.98 -6.92
CA PRO A 48 16.39 -17.03 -6.23
C PRO A 48 15.69 -17.52 -4.94
N LYS A 49 16.10 -18.69 -4.45
CA LYS A 49 15.65 -19.21 -3.15
C LYS A 49 15.87 -18.15 -2.07
N ARG A 50 14.83 -17.91 -1.26
CA ARG A 50 14.93 -16.99 -0.11
C ARG A 50 15.96 -17.55 0.89
N GLY A 51 16.79 -16.66 1.42
CA GLY A 51 17.71 -16.95 2.50
C GLY A 51 17.72 -15.76 3.43
N TRP A 52 17.86 -16.02 4.73
CA TRP A 52 17.97 -14.98 5.74
C TRP A 52 19.23 -14.15 5.51
N ARG A 53 19.07 -12.83 5.56
CA ARG A 53 20.14 -11.84 5.48
C ARG A 53 20.21 -11.09 6.80
N ASN A 54 21.35 -10.46 7.08
CA ASN A 54 21.48 -9.60 8.25
C ASN A 54 20.47 -8.44 8.25
N SER A 55 20.02 -8.00 7.08
CA SER A 55 18.93 -7.00 6.97
C SER A 55 17.61 -7.48 7.56
N ASP A 56 17.35 -8.79 7.52
CA ASP A 56 16.10 -9.37 8.03
C ASP A 56 16.09 -9.45 9.56
N LEU A 57 17.25 -9.18 10.19
CA LEU A 57 17.39 -9.03 11.64
C LEU A 57 16.98 -7.63 12.13
N SER A 58 16.75 -6.70 11.20
CA SER A 58 16.42 -5.30 11.49
C SER A 58 14.92 -5.05 11.35
N PHE A 59 14.34 -4.49 12.41
CA PHE A 59 13.00 -3.94 12.45
C PHE A 59 12.99 -2.43 12.21
N THR A 60 14.16 -1.79 12.04
CA THR A 60 14.23 -0.38 11.66
C THR A 60 13.44 -0.17 10.37
N PRO A 61 12.39 0.68 10.40
CA PRO A 61 11.56 0.94 9.24
C PRO A 61 12.38 1.51 8.07
N VAL A 62 12.13 1.00 6.87
CA VAL A 62 12.82 1.42 5.65
C VAL A 62 12.04 2.51 4.93
N ASP A 63 12.76 3.35 4.19
CA ASP A 63 12.13 4.35 3.31
C ASP A 63 11.21 3.66 2.29
N ALA A 64 9.93 4.01 2.33
CA ALA A 64 8.89 3.42 1.49
C ALA A 64 8.03 4.51 0.83
N PHE A 65 7.29 4.13 -0.21
CA PHE A 65 6.20 4.96 -0.71
C PHE A 65 5.06 4.93 0.34
N PRO A 66 4.36 6.04 0.62
CA PRO A 66 3.36 6.10 1.69
C PRO A 66 2.26 5.06 1.45
N GLU A 67 2.10 4.10 2.37
CA GLU A 67 1.12 3.02 2.24
C GLU A 67 -0.22 3.33 2.94
N PHE A 68 -0.30 4.44 3.69
CA PHE A 68 -1.47 4.79 4.51
C PHE A 68 -2.77 4.91 3.70
N PHE A 69 -2.65 5.28 2.42
CA PHE A 69 -3.82 5.49 1.56
C PHE A 69 -4.45 4.17 1.11
N TYR A 70 -3.73 3.03 1.22
CA TYR A 70 -4.27 1.72 0.82
C TYR A 70 -5.51 1.32 1.62
N SER A 71 -5.50 1.49 2.96
CA SER A 71 -6.67 1.18 3.78
C SER A 71 -7.80 2.18 3.55
N GLN A 72 -7.47 3.43 3.27
CA GLN A 72 -8.44 4.49 3.02
C GLN A 72 -9.26 4.26 1.76
N VAL A 73 -8.71 3.58 0.73
CA VAL A 73 -9.48 3.13 -0.43
C VAL A 73 -10.66 2.24 0.02
N LEU A 74 -10.41 1.29 0.93
CA LEU A 74 -11.44 0.39 1.44
C LEU A 74 -12.43 1.12 2.35
N GLU A 75 -11.95 2.03 3.20
CA GLU A 75 -12.82 2.86 4.04
C GLU A 75 -13.75 3.75 3.19
N TYR A 76 -13.24 4.28 2.08
CA TYR A 76 -14.01 5.11 1.16
C TYR A 76 -15.06 4.32 0.35
N LYS A 77 -14.92 2.99 0.27
CA LYS A 77 -15.84 2.10 -0.46
C LYS A 77 -17.30 2.28 -0.04
N SER A 78 -17.57 2.44 1.26
CA SER A 78 -18.94 2.59 1.78
C SER A 78 -19.61 3.88 1.32
N SER A 79 -18.84 4.88 0.92
CA SER A 79 -19.34 6.16 0.41
C SER A 79 -19.75 6.08 -1.07
N CYS A 80 -19.29 5.06 -1.81
CA CYS A 80 -19.56 4.90 -3.22
C CYS A 80 -20.88 4.15 -3.48
N ARG A 81 -21.89 4.88 -3.97
CA ARG A 81 -23.24 4.36 -4.26
C ARG A 81 -23.39 3.74 -5.65
N SER A 82 -22.45 3.97 -6.56
CA SER A 82 -22.56 3.47 -7.93
C SER A 82 -22.36 1.96 -7.99
N SER A 83 -23.10 1.26 -8.85
CA SER A 83 -22.87 -0.16 -9.17
C SER A 83 -22.07 -0.38 -10.45
N SER A 84 -21.84 0.67 -11.25
CA SER A 84 -21.11 0.57 -12.51
C SER A 84 -19.59 0.59 -12.26
N PRO A 85 -18.81 -0.39 -12.77
CA PRO A 85 -17.35 -0.42 -12.61
C PRO A 85 -16.66 0.87 -13.06
N ALA A 86 -17.03 1.41 -14.22
CA ALA A 86 -16.46 2.65 -14.76
C ALA A 86 -16.77 3.86 -13.86
N ALA A 87 -18.00 3.95 -13.35
CA ALA A 87 -18.36 5.03 -12.44
C ALA A 87 -17.67 4.90 -11.06
N ARG A 88 -17.47 3.67 -10.57
CA ARG A 88 -16.71 3.43 -9.33
C ARG A 88 -15.22 3.76 -9.52
N LEU A 89 -14.65 3.50 -10.70
CA LEU A 89 -13.31 3.96 -11.07
C LEU A 89 -13.19 5.49 -11.08
N SER A 90 -14.16 6.20 -11.65
CA SER A 90 -14.18 7.66 -11.62
C SER A 90 -14.30 8.22 -10.20
N VAL A 91 -15.06 7.55 -9.31
CA VAL A 91 -15.09 7.89 -7.88
C VAL A 91 -13.71 7.74 -7.23
N LEU A 92 -12.96 6.67 -7.55
CA LEU A 92 -11.58 6.52 -7.08
C LEU A 92 -10.65 7.59 -7.65
N ALA A 93 -10.80 7.93 -8.94
CA ALA A 93 -10.04 8.99 -9.57
C ALA A 93 -10.26 10.34 -8.85
N GLY A 94 -11.50 10.66 -8.51
CA GLY A 94 -11.85 11.83 -7.70
C GLY A 94 -11.17 11.81 -6.33
N TRP A 95 -11.20 10.67 -5.64
CA TRP A 95 -10.55 10.53 -4.33
C TRP A 95 -9.03 10.71 -4.39
N PHE A 96 -8.34 10.13 -5.38
CA PHE A 96 -6.90 10.36 -5.57
C PHE A 96 -6.59 11.82 -5.92
N ARG A 97 -7.48 12.51 -6.64
CA ARG A 97 -7.35 13.93 -6.95
C ARG A 97 -7.47 14.79 -5.69
N ASP A 98 -8.40 14.46 -4.80
CA ASP A 98 -8.55 15.12 -3.50
C ASP A 98 -7.34 14.88 -2.60
N LEU A 99 -6.79 13.65 -2.60
CA LEU A 99 -5.55 13.34 -1.89
C LEU A 99 -4.36 14.14 -2.45
N ALA A 100 -4.25 14.26 -3.78
CA ALA A 100 -3.23 15.07 -4.43
C ALA A 100 -3.38 16.58 -4.16
N ALA A 101 -4.61 17.06 -3.97
CA ALA A 101 -4.92 18.45 -3.65
C ALA A 101 -4.78 18.78 -2.15
N SER A 102 -4.54 17.79 -1.31
CA SER A 102 -4.39 17.98 0.15
C SER A 102 -3.17 18.84 0.49
N SER A 103 -3.24 19.55 1.61
CA SER A 103 -2.13 20.38 2.08
C SER A 103 -0.92 19.50 2.46
N PRO A 104 0.32 20.00 2.31
CA PRO A 104 1.50 19.26 2.72
C PRO A 104 1.46 18.86 4.21
N ASP A 105 0.99 19.73 5.08
CA ASP A 105 0.86 19.45 6.52
C ASP A 105 -0.10 18.30 6.80
N MET A 106 -1.24 18.25 6.09
CA MET A 106 -2.19 17.15 6.22
C MET A 106 -1.55 15.83 5.82
N LEU A 107 -0.87 15.79 4.67
CA LEU A 107 -0.22 14.58 4.17
C LEU A 107 0.94 14.12 5.06
N SER A 108 1.70 15.07 5.60
CA SER A 108 2.75 14.80 6.58
C SER A 108 2.18 14.17 7.85
N ASN A 109 1.10 14.75 8.39
CA ASN A 109 0.41 14.22 9.57
C ASN A 109 -0.19 12.83 9.31
N MET A 110 -0.87 12.63 8.18
CA MET A 110 -1.40 11.31 7.82
C MET A 110 -0.31 10.25 7.71
N HIS A 111 0.84 10.61 7.12
CA HIS A 111 1.99 9.72 7.04
C HIS A 111 2.55 9.39 8.42
N ARG A 112 2.74 10.41 9.27
CA ARG A 112 3.23 10.27 10.65
C ARG A 112 2.30 9.41 11.49
N ASP A 113 1.00 9.65 11.43
CA ASP A 113 -0.02 8.88 12.14
C ASP A 113 -0.02 7.41 11.69
N ALA A 114 0.14 7.15 10.40
CA ALA A 114 0.24 5.80 9.89
C ALA A 114 1.51 5.09 10.37
N ARG A 115 2.66 5.76 10.32
CA ARG A 115 3.92 5.23 10.85
C ARG A 115 3.82 4.89 12.33
N LEU A 116 3.26 5.79 13.15
CA LEU A 116 3.07 5.56 14.58
C LEU A 116 2.14 4.38 14.85
N ARG A 117 1.03 4.27 14.10
CA ARG A 117 0.10 3.14 14.23
C ARG A 117 0.77 1.82 13.89
N ASP A 118 1.38 1.72 12.71
CA ASP A 118 1.98 0.48 12.21
C ASP A 118 3.12 0.00 13.12
N ASP A 119 3.97 0.92 13.60
CA ASP A 119 5.05 0.58 14.52
C ASP A 119 4.53 0.19 15.90
N SER A 120 3.47 0.83 16.38
CA SER A 120 2.84 0.49 17.67
C SER A 120 2.17 -0.88 17.63
N GLU A 121 1.48 -1.21 16.54
CA GLU A 121 0.89 -2.53 16.31
C GLU A 121 1.95 -3.63 16.29
N LEU A 122 3.05 -3.41 15.55
CA LEU A 122 4.17 -4.35 15.51
C LEU A 122 4.86 -4.46 16.87
N LEU A 123 5.06 -3.35 17.59
CA LEU A 123 5.64 -3.35 18.93
C LEU A 123 4.80 -4.21 19.90
N GLN A 124 3.48 -4.02 19.91
CA GLN A 124 2.56 -4.81 20.72
C GLN A 124 2.63 -6.29 20.35
N HIS A 125 2.68 -6.61 19.06
CA HIS A 125 2.81 -7.99 18.58
C HIS A 125 4.10 -8.66 19.09
N LEU A 126 5.25 -7.98 18.97
CA LEU A 126 6.54 -8.52 19.43
C LEU A 126 6.59 -8.67 20.97
N GLN A 127 5.99 -7.74 21.70
CA GLN A 127 5.86 -7.83 23.16
C GLN A 127 5.00 -9.03 23.58
N GLY A 128 3.87 -9.25 22.89
CA GLY A 128 3.02 -10.42 23.07
C GLY A 128 3.80 -11.72 22.87
N LEU A 129 4.46 -11.87 21.71
CA LEU A 129 5.29 -13.04 21.41
C LEU A 129 6.39 -13.29 22.45
N LEU A 130 7.02 -12.23 22.97
CA LEU A 130 8.06 -12.36 23.98
C LEU A 130 7.49 -12.81 25.34
N SER A 131 6.30 -12.33 25.72
CA SER A 131 5.64 -12.69 26.98
C SER A 131 4.98 -14.08 26.99
N GLU A 132 4.48 -14.54 25.84
CA GLU A 132 3.78 -15.83 25.75
C GLU A 132 4.74 -17.02 25.62
N HIS A 133 6.00 -16.77 25.27
CA HIS A 133 6.97 -17.80 24.93
C HIS A 133 8.28 -17.66 25.71
N ASP A 134 8.21 -17.60 27.03
CA ASP A 134 9.38 -17.55 27.93
C ASP A 134 10.34 -18.75 27.77
N SER A 135 9.87 -19.87 27.21
CA SER A 135 10.67 -21.06 26.89
C SER A 135 11.28 -21.04 25.48
N ALA A 136 11.06 -19.99 24.68
CA ALA A 136 11.68 -19.87 23.37
C ALA A 136 13.22 -19.80 23.48
N PRO A 137 13.98 -20.26 22.46
CA PRO A 137 15.43 -20.19 22.51
C PRO A 137 15.93 -18.76 22.72
N VAL A 138 17.06 -18.61 23.43
CA VAL A 138 17.61 -17.30 23.82
C VAL A 138 17.83 -16.38 22.61
N ASP A 139 18.27 -16.94 21.48
CA ASP A 139 18.47 -16.16 20.24
C ASP A 139 17.17 -15.56 19.70
N TRP A 140 16.06 -16.29 19.81
CA TRP A 140 14.73 -15.78 19.44
C TRP A 140 14.27 -14.67 20.37
N GLN A 141 14.46 -14.85 21.68
CA GLN A 141 14.14 -13.80 22.64
C GLN A 141 14.98 -12.53 22.39
N ASN A 142 16.27 -12.69 22.06
CA ASN A 142 17.15 -11.58 21.74
C ASN A 142 16.76 -10.88 20.43
N TYR A 143 16.34 -11.64 19.43
CA TYR A 143 15.79 -11.10 18.18
C TYR A 143 14.56 -10.24 18.43
N LEU A 144 13.59 -10.73 19.21
CA LEU A 144 12.39 -9.97 19.57
C LEU A 144 12.73 -8.72 20.40
N ARG A 145 13.61 -8.83 21.39
CA ARG A 145 14.09 -7.69 22.20
C ARG A 145 14.80 -6.64 21.34
N ASN A 146 15.55 -7.05 20.31
CA ASN A 146 16.17 -6.14 19.36
C ASN A 146 15.11 -5.36 18.56
N GLY A 147 14.09 -6.07 18.04
CA GLY A 147 12.98 -5.44 17.33
C GLY A 147 12.21 -4.45 18.19
N ILE A 148 11.84 -4.84 19.42
CA ILE A 148 11.21 -3.96 20.41
C ILE A 148 12.05 -2.70 20.64
N ARG A 149 13.37 -2.83 20.80
CA ARG A 149 14.26 -1.67 20.99
C ARG A 149 14.26 -0.74 19.78
N GLN A 150 14.37 -1.29 18.58
CA GLN A 150 14.40 -0.51 17.33
C GLN A 150 13.09 0.23 17.09
N LEU A 151 11.94 -0.41 17.33
CA LEU A 151 10.62 0.20 17.19
C LEU A 151 10.39 1.30 18.23
N ASN A 152 10.82 1.14 19.48
CA ASN A 152 10.73 2.21 20.48
C ASN A 152 11.53 3.45 20.07
N VAL A 153 12.73 3.26 19.49
CA VAL A 153 13.54 4.37 18.95
C VAL A 153 12.81 5.03 17.77
N ASP A 154 12.18 4.25 16.90
CA ASP A 154 11.43 4.81 15.76
C ASP A 154 10.20 5.61 16.20
N ILE A 155 9.38 5.04 17.09
CA ILE A 155 8.19 5.69 17.65
C ILE A 155 8.58 7.01 18.33
N ASP A 156 9.62 7.01 19.16
CA ASP A 156 10.13 8.25 19.77
C ASP A 156 10.51 9.28 18.71
N ARG A 157 11.26 8.87 17.68
CA ARG A 157 11.69 9.75 16.57
C ARG A 157 10.50 10.32 15.79
N VAL A 158 9.56 9.48 15.37
CA VAL A 158 8.37 9.86 14.59
C VAL A 158 7.44 10.76 15.42
N SER A 159 7.43 10.60 16.74
CA SER A 159 6.59 11.39 17.66
C SER A 159 7.09 12.82 17.86
N ARG A 160 8.28 13.20 17.40
CA ARG A 160 8.81 14.57 17.56
C ARG A 160 8.22 15.53 16.53
N GLU A 161 8.15 16.81 16.90
CA GLU A 161 7.69 17.88 16.00
C GLU A 161 8.67 18.14 14.85
N ASP A 162 9.97 17.86 15.05
CA ASP A 162 11.02 18.01 14.04
C ASP A 162 11.19 16.77 13.15
N PHE A 163 10.21 15.86 13.14
CA PHE A 163 10.26 14.66 12.32
C PHE A 163 10.33 15.01 10.82
N ILE A 164 11.38 14.51 10.18
CA ILE A 164 11.59 14.66 8.74
C ILE A 164 10.95 13.49 8.01
N VAL A 165 9.97 13.77 7.15
CA VAL A 165 9.35 12.75 6.30
C VAL A 165 10.38 12.25 5.30
N ARG A 166 10.56 10.92 5.27
CA ARG A 166 11.44 10.20 4.35
C ARG A 166 10.70 9.06 3.69
N GLY A 167 11.17 8.63 2.53
CA GLY A 167 10.48 7.63 1.73
C GLY A 167 11.10 7.48 0.36
N LEU A 168 10.32 6.93 -0.57
CA LEU A 168 10.74 6.83 -1.97
C LEU A 168 10.16 7.99 -2.78
N PRO A 169 10.98 8.66 -3.62
CA PRO A 169 12.42 8.45 -3.86
C PRO A 169 13.33 8.89 -2.71
N VAL A 170 14.40 8.12 -2.43
CA VAL A 170 15.31 8.32 -1.26
C VAL A 170 16.09 9.63 -1.26
N ASN A 171 16.18 10.30 -2.40
CA ASN A 171 16.89 11.57 -2.55
C ASN A 171 16.03 12.79 -2.23
N LEU A 172 14.74 12.61 -1.95
CA LEU A 172 13.81 13.67 -1.58
C LEU A 172 13.50 13.60 -0.08
N GLY A 173 13.27 14.75 0.54
CA GLY A 173 12.86 14.84 1.94
C GLY A 173 11.71 15.83 2.14
N SER A 174 10.90 15.60 3.18
CA SER A 174 9.83 16.49 3.62
C SER A 174 8.97 17.04 2.48
N GLU A 175 9.04 18.34 2.20
CA GLU A 175 8.17 19.04 1.25
C GLU A 175 8.34 18.54 -0.20
N GLU A 176 9.57 18.31 -0.65
CA GLU A 176 9.84 17.80 -2.01
C GLU A 176 9.28 16.39 -2.20
N LEU A 177 9.38 15.55 -1.16
CA LEU A 177 8.87 14.19 -1.17
C LEU A 177 7.33 14.18 -1.17
N ILE A 178 6.71 15.05 -0.37
CA ILE A 178 5.25 15.21 -0.34
C ILE A 178 4.73 15.73 -1.70
N GLU A 179 5.42 16.68 -2.31
CA GLU A 179 5.03 17.19 -3.63
C GLU A 179 5.18 16.10 -4.71
N PHE A 180 6.21 15.26 -4.63
CA PHE A 180 6.32 14.07 -5.47
C PHE A 180 5.11 13.12 -5.28
N TRP A 181 4.68 12.86 -4.04
CA TRP A 181 3.50 12.02 -3.79
C TRP A 181 2.22 12.61 -4.41
N LYS A 182 2.02 13.92 -4.27
CA LYS A 182 0.88 14.63 -4.86
C LYS A 182 0.86 14.51 -6.38
N GLN A 183 2.02 14.72 -7.03
CA GLN A 183 2.14 14.55 -8.48
C GLN A 183 1.86 13.11 -8.92
N PHE A 184 2.36 12.13 -8.16
CA PHE A 184 2.08 10.72 -8.41
C PHE A 184 0.58 10.42 -8.33
N TRP A 185 -0.10 10.86 -7.26
CA TRP A 185 -1.53 10.62 -7.09
C TRP A 185 -2.38 11.36 -8.12
N ALA A 186 -2.00 12.59 -8.53
CA ALA A 186 -2.67 13.32 -9.59
C ALA A 186 -2.52 12.61 -10.96
N GLY A 187 -1.34 12.10 -11.27
CA GLY A 187 -1.10 11.29 -12.46
C GLY A 187 -1.91 9.99 -12.44
N PHE A 188 -1.95 9.31 -11.29
CA PHE A 188 -2.73 8.09 -11.14
C PHE A 188 -4.24 8.33 -11.23
N ALA A 189 -4.75 9.42 -10.65
CA ALA A 189 -6.13 9.85 -10.83
C ALA A 189 -6.48 10.06 -12.30
N SER A 190 -5.58 10.69 -13.06
CA SER A 190 -5.78 10.93 -14.49
C SER A 190 -5.80 9.61 -15.28
N ALA A 191 -4.93 8.66 -14.93
CA ALA A 191 -4.92 7.33 -15.52
C ALA A 191 -6.20 6.55 -15.21
N LEU A 192 -6.70 6.60 -13.97
CA LEU A 192 -7.97 5.96 -13.58
C LEU A 192 -9.17 6.52 -14.35
N GLU A 193 -9.22 7.83 -14.54
CA GLU A 193 -10.31 8.49 -15.26
C GLU A 193 -10.32 8.13 -16.76
N ALA A 194 -9.14 8.09 -17.39
CA ALA A 194 -9.00 7.73 -18.81
C ALA A 194 -9.12 6.22 -19.09
N TRP A 195 -9.02 5.39 -18.05
CA TRP A 195 -8.93 3.93 -18.19
C TRP A 195 -10.10 3.28 -18.93
N PRO A 196 -11.38 3.65 -18.68
CA PRO A 196 -12.51 3.09 -19.42
C PRO A 196 -12.41 3.33 -20.93
N GLU A 197 -11.95 4.52 -21.33
CA GLU A 197 -11.77 4.88 -22.75
C GLU A 197 -10.63 4.08 -23.39
N ILE A 198 -9.50 3.94 -22.69
CA ILE A 198 -8.37 3.12 -23.14
C ILE A 198 -8.81 1.66 -23.33
N HIS A 199 -9.57 1.12 -22.38
CA HIS A 199 -10.07 -0.25 -22.45
C HIS A 199 -11.03 -0.45 -23.63
N GLN A 200 -11.93 0.50 -23.87
CA GLN A 200 -12.86 0.46 -25.00
C GLN A 200 -12.12 0.52 -26.34
N ALA A 201 -11.19 1.45 -26.49
CA ALA A 201 -10.39 1.58 -27.72
C ALA A 201 -9.56 0.32 -28.01
N ALA A 202 -9.01 -0.33 -26.97
CA ALA A 202 -8.29 -1.59 -27.12
C ALA A 202 -9.21 -2.73 -27.61
N ALA A 203 -10.44 -2.81 -27.10
CA ALA A 203 -11.41 -3.81 -27.56
C ALA A 203 -11.82 -3.59 -29.03
N GLU A 204 -12.00 -2.34 -29.45
CA GLU A 204 -12.32 -1.99 -30.84
C GLU A 204 -11.19 -2.37 -31.80
N LEU A 205 -9.93 -2.10 -31.44
CA LEU A 205 -8.77 -2.48 -32.26
C LEU A 205 -8.63 -4.00 -32.43
N LEU A 206 -8.90 -4.76 -31.37
CA LEU A 206 -8.86 -6.23 -31.42
C LEU A 206 -9.96 -6.79 -32.33
N SER A 207 -11.18 -6.27 -32.22
CA SER A 207 -12.30 -6.71 -33.07
C SER A 207 -12.19 -6.27 -34.53
N ALA A 208 -11.49 -5.18 -34.82
CA ALA A 208 -11.19 -4.75 -36.20
C ALA A 208 -10.05 -5.55 -36.87
N SER A 209 -9.33 -6.37 -36.09
CA SER A 209 -8.20 -7.19 -36.57
C SER A 209 -8.59 -8.66 -36.83
N GLU A 210 -9.85 -9.04 -36.57
CA GLU A 210 -10.47 -10.33 -36.88
C GLU A 210 -11.31 -10.26 -38.17
#